data_AF-A0A0C3P5Y4-F1
#
_entry.id   AF-A0A0C3P5Y4-F1
#
_cell.length_a   1.000
_cell.length_b   1.000
_cell.length_c   1.000
_cell.angle_alpha   90.00
_cell.angle_beta   90.00
_cell.angle_gamma   90.00
#
_symmetry.space_group_name_H-M   'P 1'
#
loop_
_entity.id
_entity.type
_entity.pdbx_description
1 polymer ?
#
loop_
_entity_poly.entity_id
_entity_poly.type
_entity_poly.pdbx_seq_one_letter_code
_entity_poly.pdbx_strand_id
1 'polypeptide(L)'
;ILRSCDGVVSGSMALHLLLPANDIYCSLWHPSNLDIYVPFRLRSLIACLLDAQGYRLQLPVSDDVAEYAGTSIHSVLAFSKGCYKIDVIVSVNAASITPVFQFHTTAVMNFVTADRIFCAYPALTLRARSHVN
;
A
#
# COMPACT_ATOMS: atom_id res chain seq x y z
N ILE A 1 7.59 -12.61 -0.56
CA ILE A 1 6.86 -11.78 -1.53
C ILE A 1 7.45 -10.38 -1.60
N LEU A 2 7.29 -9.52 -0.58
CA LEU A 2 7.78 -8.12 -0.61
C LEU A 2 9.24 -7.98 -1.06
N ARG A 3 10.18 -8.71 -0.42
CA ARG A 3 11.60 -8.71 -0.78
C ARG A 3 11.86 -9.08 -2.25
N SER A 4 11.09 -10.01 -2.79
CA SER A 4 11.27 -10.53 -4.15
C SER A 4 10.76 -9.57 -5.22
N CYS A 5 9.88 -8.64 -4.85
CA CYS A 5 9.19 -7.73 -5.76
C CYS A 5 9.53 -6.26 -5.51
N ASP A 6 10.57 -5.96 -4.72
CA ASP A 6 10.87 -4.62 -4.21
C ASP A 6 9.61 -3.92 -3.67
N GLY A 7 8.74 -4.72 -3.06
CA GLY A 7 7.40 -4.33 -2.65
C GLY A 7 7.39 -3.72 -1.26
N VAL A 8 6.49 -2.77 -1.05
CA VAL A 8 6.24 -2.17 0.27
C VAL A 8 4.75 -2.21 0.60
N VAL A 9 4.42 -2.41 1.87
CA VAL A 9 3.07 -2.22 2.38
C VAL A 9 2.91 -0.76 2.80
N SER A 10 1.83 -0.11 2.39
CA SER A 10 1.52 1.26 2.80
C SER A 10 0.04 1.37 3.21
N GLY A 11 -0.52 2.57 3.19
CA GLY A 11 -1.93 2.82 3.43
C GLY A 11 -2.33 2.55 4.87
N SER A 12 -3.56 2.06 5.03
CA SER A 12 -4.20 1.87 6.33
C SER A 12 -3.43 0.89 7.22
N MET A 13 -2.83 -0.15 6.63
CA MET A 13 -2.09 -1.16 7.38
C MET A 13 -0.78 -0.65 7.94
N ALA A 14 -0.02 0.11 7.14
CA ALA A 14 1.22 0.73 7.62
C ALA A 14 0.94 1.76 8.73
N LEU A 15 -0.13 2.54 8.59
CA LEU A 15 -0.56 3.47 9.64
C LEU A 15 -0.96 2.73 10.92
N HIS A 16 -1.78 1.69 10.81
CA HIS A 16 -2.22 0.89 11.97
C HIS A 16 -1.04 0.29 12.75
N LEU A 17 0.02 -0.15 12.05
CA LEU A 17 1.24 -0.66 12.70
C LEU A 17 2.03 0.40 13.47
N LEU A 18 1.90 1.68 13.10
CA LEU A 18 2.64 2.79 13.70
C LEU A 18 1.85 3.52 14.80
N LEU A 19 0.53 3.39 14.82
CA LEU A 19 -0.30 4.05 15.84
C LEU A 19 -0.05 3.43 17.23
N PRO A 20 0.00 4.24 18.31
CA PRO A 20 0.18 3.73 19.66
C PRO A 20 -0.98 2.81 20.08
N ALA A 21 -0.64 1.64 20.64
CA ALA A 21 -1.62 0.62 21.06
C ALA A 21 -2.63 1.09 22.13
N ASN A 22 -2.32 2.17 22.86
CA ASN A 22 -3.17 2.73 23.91
C ASN A 22 -4.20 3.74 23.38
N ASP A 23 -4.21 4.01 22.08
CA ASP A 23 -5.21 4.88 21.49
C ASP A 23 -6.53 4.11 21.29
N ILE A 24 -7.65 4.68 21.73
CA ILE A 24 -8.99 4.09 21.61
C ILE A 24 -9.29 3.74 20.14
N TYR A 25 -8.67 4.45 19.21
CA TYR A 25 -8.80 4.19 17.78
C TYR A 25 -8.18 2.86 17.32
N CYS A 26 -7.14 2.33 17.99
CA CYS A 26 -6.51 1.05 17.62
C CYS A 26 -7.38 -0.19 17.95
N SER A 27 -8.28 -0.11 18.92
CA SER A 27 -9.18 -1.24 19.24
C SER A 27 -10.48 -1.21 18.44
N LEU A 28 -10.90 -0.05 17.95
CA LEU A 28 -12.15 0.15 17.21
C LEU A 28 -11.98 0.06 15.69
N TRP A 29 -10.80 0.40 15.17
CA TRP A 29 -10.56 0.41 13.73
C TRP A 29 -9.52 -0.63 13.34
N HIS A 30 -9.95 -1.57 12.49
CA HIS A 30 -9.07 -2.54 11.85
C HIS A 30 -9.10 -2.31 10.34
N PRO A 31 -7.94 -2.21 9.68
CA PRO A 31 -7.87 -2.09 8.24
C PRO A 31 -8.39 -3.34 7.54
N SER A 32 -9.13 -3.13 6.45
CA SER A 32 -9.91 -4.14 5.74
C SER A 32 -9.26 -4.66 4.46
N ASN A 33 -8.23 -3.98 3.97
CA ASN A 33 -7.45 -4.33 2.80
C ASN A 33 -5.95 -4.14 3.07
N LEU A 34 -5.12 -4.83 2.28
CA LEU A 34 -3.66 -4.69 2.30
C LEU A 34 -3.19 -4.01 1.01
N ASP A 35 -2.62 -2.82 1.13
CA ASP A 35 -2.07 -2.08 0.00
C ASP A 35 -0.59 -2.41 -0.19
N ILE A 36 -0.23 -3.04 -1.31
CA ILE A 36 1.15 -3.37 -1.69
C ILE A 36 1.58 -2.52 -2.88
N TYR A 37 2.66 -1.77 -2.74
CA TYR A 37 3.23 -0.97 -3.82
C TYR A 37 4.42 -1.70 -4.44
N VAL A 38 4.48 -1.78 -5.76
CA VAL A 38 5.58 -2.43 -6.51
C VAL A 38 6.01 -1.58 -7.71
N PRO A 39 7.26 -1.69 -8.20
CA PRO A 39 7.65 -1.08 -9.47
C PRO A 39 6.97 -1.79 -10.66
N PHE A 40 6.67 -1.04 -11.73
CA PHE A 40 6.04 -1.58 -12.96
C PHE A 40 6.71 -2.84 -13.49
N ARG A 41 8.05 -2.87 -13.54
CA ARG A 41 8.83 -4.02 -14.03
C ARG A 41 8.57 -5.33 -13.27
N LEU A 42 8.07 -5.26 -12.03
CA LEU A 42 7.83 -6.41 -11.14
C LEU A 42 6.34 -6.74 -11.01
N ARG A 43 5.45 -6.07 -11.77
CA ARG A 43 4.00 -6.30 -11.79
C ARG A 43 3.64 -7.78 -12.03
N SER A 44 4.22 -8.41 -13.04
CA SER A 44 3.92 -9.81 -13.36
C SER A 44 4.43 -10.77 -12.29
N LEU A 45 5.58 -10.48 -11.69
CA LEU A 45 6.16 -11.30 -10.63
C LEU A 45 5.27 -11.30 -9.39
N ILE A 46 4.81 -10.14 -8.93
CA ILE A 46 3.92 -10.08 -7.75
C ILE A 46 2.59 -10.77 -8.03
N ALA A 47 2.03 -10.65 -9.23
CA ALA A 47 0.82 -11.35 -9.63
C ALA A 47 1.00 -12.88 -9.55
N CYS A 48 2.10 -13.41 -10.11
CA CYS A 48 2.41 -14.84 -10.03
C CYS A 48 2.61 -15.32 -8.59
N LEU A 49 3.30 -14.53 -7.74
CA LEU A 49 3.50 -14.90 -6.34
C LEU A 49 2.20 -14.90 -5.54
N LEU A 50 1.31 -13.94 -5.78
CA LEU A 50 0.00 -13.88 -5.13
C LEU A 50 -0.91 -15.02 -5.59
N ASP A 51 -0.92 -15.34 -6.89
CA ASP A 51 -1.64 -16.49 -7.44
C ASP A 51 -1.16 -17.80 -6.83
N ALA A 52 0.16 -17.98 -6.69
CA ALA A 52 0.74 -19.14 -6.00
C ALA A 52 0.35 -19.23 -4.51
N GLN A 53 -0.07 -18.14 -3.87
CA GLN A 53 -0.62 -18.13 -2.51
C GLN A 53 -2.16 -18.31 -2.48
N GLY A 54 -2.80 -18.50 -3.63
CA GLY A 54 -4.23 -18.68 -3.79
C GLY A 54 -5.03 -17.38 -3.81
N TYR A 55 -4.39 -16.23 -4.01
CA TYR A 55 -5.09 -14.97 -4.26
C TYR A 55 -5.43 -14.86 -5.74
N ARG A 56 -6.69 -14.59 -6.05
CA ARG A 56 -7.16 -14.43 -7.43
C ARG A 56 -7.32 -12.96 -7.77
N LEU A 57 -6.82 -12.58 -8.94
CA LEU A 57 -7.04 -11.27 -9.53
C LEU A 57 -8.54 -11.07 -9.78
N GLN A 58 -9.09 -9.96 -9.29
CA GLN A 58 -10.46 -9.56 -9.54
C GLN A 58 -10.54 -8.85 -10.90
N LEU A 59 -11.52 -9.24 -11.72
CA LEU A 59 -11.79 -8.64 -13.02
C LEU A 59 -13.10 -7.81 -12.96
N PRO A 60 -13.17 -6.67 -13.67
CA PRO A 60 -12.14 -6.10 -14.53
C PRO A 60 -10.98 -5.49 -13.72
N VAL A 61 -9.76 -5.58 -14.27
CA VAL A 61 -8.62 -4.82 -13.72
C VAL A 61 -8.94 -3.34 -13.93
N SER A 62 -8.90 -2.54 -12.87
CA SER A 62 -8.93 -1.09 -13.01
C SER A 62 -7.59 -0.62 -13.58
N ASP A 63 -7.46 -0.73 -14.89
CA ASP A 63 -6.45 -0.04 -15.69
C ASP A 63 -7.03 1.33 -16.13
N ASP A 64 -7.78 2.03 -15.26
CA ASP A 64 -8.28 3.38 -15.54
C ASP A 64 -7.12 4.37 -15.48
N VAL A 65 -6.31 4.38 -16.54
CA VAL A 65 -5.18 5.28 -16.76
C VAL A 65 -5.59 6.75 -16.62
N ALA A 66 -6.86 7.07 -16.87
CA ALA A 66 -7.41 8.42 -16.71
C ALA A 66 -7.50 8.87 -15.24
N GLU A 67 -7.81 7.97 -14.30
CA GLU A 67 -7.93 8.30 -12.87
C GLU A 67 -6.57 8.66 -12.26
N TYR A 68 -5.51 8.01 -12.75
CA TYR A 68 -4.15 8.19 -12.25
C TYR A 68 -3.28 9.10 -13.12
N ALA A 69 -3.86 9.79 -14.10
CA ALA A 69 -3.14 10.71 -14.97
C ALA A 69 -2.44 11.82 -14.15
N GLY A 70 -1.13 11.97 -14.36
CA GLY A 70 -0.31 12.93 -13.61
C GLY A 70 0.18 12.45 -12.23
N THR A 71 -0.18 11.23 -11.82
CA THR A 71 0.36 10.58 -10.63
C THR A 71 1.50 9.61 -10.99
N SER A 72 2.18 9.08 -9.98
CA SER A 72 3.18 8.00 -10.14
C SER A 72 2.57 6.59 -10.06
N ILE A 73 1.24 6.47 -10.08
CA ILE A 73 0.51 5.21 -10.15
C ILE A 73 0.29 4.86 -11.62
N HIS A 74 0.74 3.68 -12.03
CA HIS A 74 0.52 3.12 -13.34
C HIS A 74 -0.83 2.40 -13.42
N SER A 75 -1.10 1.52 -12.46
CA SER A 75 -2.38 0.80 -12.35
C SER A 75 -2.55 0.20 -10.96
N VAL A 76 -3.77 -0.25 -10.64
CA VAL A 76 -4.09 -0.95 -9.40
C VAL A 76 -4.68 -2.32 -9.72
N LEU A 77 -4.08 -3.37 -9.17
CA LEU A 77 -4.54 -4.75 -9.33
C LEU A 77 -5.20 -5.22 -8.03
N ALA A 78 -6.50 -5.46 -8.05
CA ALA A 78 -7.23 -5.97 -6.90
C ALA A 78 -7.16 -7.51 -6.85
N PHE A 79 -6.69 -8.07 -5.75
CA PHE A 79 -6.60 -9.51 -5.50
C PHE A 79 -7.44 -9.91 -4.29
N SER A 80 -7.98 -11.13 -4.30
CA SER A 80 -8.77 -11.63 -3.18
C SER A 80 -8.61 -13.13 -2.92
N LYS A 81 -8.78 -13.51 -1.65
CA LYS A 81 -8.82 -14.89 -1.17
C LYS A 81 -9.85 -14.99 -0.03
N GLY A 82 -11.07 -15.40 -0.36
CA GLY A 82 -12.19 -15.35 0.61
C GLY A 82 -12.49 -13.91 1.03
N CYS A 83 -12.40 -13.61 2.32
CA CYS A 83 -12.58 -12.26 2.86
C CYS A 83 -11.32 -11.38 2.81
N TYR A 84 -10.15 -11.95 2.49
CA TYR A 84 -8.90 -11.21 2.41
C TYR A 84 -8.77 -10.49 1.07
N LYS A 85 -8.41 -9.21 1.12
CA LYS A 85 -8.24 -8.34 -0.06
C LYS A 85 -6.84 -7.72 -0.06
N ILE A 86 -6.20 -7.72 -1.23
CA ILE A 86 -4.91 -7.09 -1.47
C ILE A 86 -5.04 -6.20 -2.69
N ASP A 87 -4.76 -4.91 -2.54
CA ASP A 87 -4.64 -3.99 -3.65
C ASP A 87 -3.16 -3.82 -3.98
N VAL A 88 -2.77 -4.16 -5.20
CA VAL A 88 -1.39 -3.99 -5.67
C VAL A 88 -1.31 -2.72 -6.50
N ILE A 89 -0.71 -1.69 -5.94
CA ILE A 89 -0.47 -0.41 -6.58
C ILE A 89 0.85 -0.50 -7.37
N VAL A 90 0.75 -0.41 -8.68
CA VAL A 90 1.90 -0.49 -9.58
C VAL A 90 2.43 0.92 -9.80
N SER A 91 3.67 1.20 -9.42
CA SER A 91 4.29 2.50 -9.68
C SER A 91 4.84 2.59 -11.10
N VAL A 92 4.68 3.75 -11.74
CA VAL A 92 5.33 4.11 -13.01
C VAL A 92 6.86 4.11 -12.86
N ASN A 93 7.37 4.47 -11.67
CA ASN A 93 8.80 4.64 -11.42
C ASN A 93 9.48 3.30 -11.07
N ALA A 94 10.82 3.30 -11.13
CA ALA A 94 11.61 2.16 -10.67
C ALA A 94 11.50 1.90 -9.15
N ALA A 95 11.07 2.90 -8.38
CA ALA A 95 10.86 2.81 -6.93
C ALA A 95 9.37 2.63 -6.61
N SER A 96 9.04 1.66 -5.77
CA SER A 96 7.67 1.39 -5.30
C SER A 96 7.08 2.50 -4.43
N ILE A 97 7.93 3.30 -3.79
CA ILE A 97 7.50 4.30 -2.79
C ILE A 97 7.05 5.63 -3.38
N THR A 98 7.31 5.91 -4.67
CA THR A 98 6.98 7.22 -5.26
C THR A 98 5.51 7.61 -5.08
N PRO A 99 4.53 6.69 -5.29
CA PRO A 99 3.12 7.01 -5.07
C PRO A 99 2.78 7.32 -3.61
N VAL A 100 3.49 6.71 -2.66
CA VAL A 100 3.26 6.90 -1.23
C VAL A 100 3.48 8.36 -0.82
N PHE A 101 4.45 9.04 -1.43
CA PHE A 101 4.75 10.44 -1.15
C PHE A 101 3.91 11.45 -1.94
N GLN A 102 3.04 10.99 -2.84
CA GLN A 102 2.12 11.83 -3.60
C GLN A 102 0.70 11.88 -3.02
N PHE A 103 0.44 11.17 -1.92
CA PHE A 103 -0.85 11.24 -1.25
C PHE A 103 -1.14 12.65 -0.69
N HIS A 104 -2.42 12.99 -0.64
CA HIS A 104 -2.88 14.28 -0.11
C HIS A 104 -2.72 14.40 1.42
N THR A 105 -2.47 13.31 2.15
CA THR A 105 -2.35 13.34 3.61
C THR A 105 -1.06 12.69 4.11
N THR A 106 -0.44 13.32 5.11
CA THR A 106 0.76 12.77 5.77
C THR A 106 0.47 11.50 6.58
N ALA A 107 -0.80 11.19 6.85
CA ALA A 107 -1.21 10.00 7.59
C ALA A 107 -0.78 8.68 6.90
N VAL A 108 -0.75 8.67 5.56
CA VAL A 108 -0.45 7.47 4.76
C VAL A 108 0.92 7.51 4.10
N MET A 109 1.77 8.50 4.44
CA MET A 109 3.17 8.58 3.99
C MET A 109 4.10 7.70 4.83
N ASN A 110 3.63 6.49 5.14
CA ASN A 110 4.30 5.50 5.97
C ASN A 110 4.31 4.18 5.21
N PHE A 111 5.40 3.43 5.26
CA PHE A 111 5.45 2.16 4.57
C PHE A 111 6.35 1.15 5.28
N VAL A 112 6.08 -0.13 5.02
CA VAL A 112 6.78 -1.27 5.58
C VAL A 112 7.37 -2.10 4.45
N THR A 113 8.69 -2.23 4.46
CA THR A 113 9.42 -3.15 3.58
C THR A 113 9.45 -4.55 4.20
N ALA A 114 10.11 -5.51 3.54
CA ALA A 114 10.33 -6.83 4.12
C ALA A 114 11.15 -6.81 5.44
N ASP A 115 11.95 -5.77 5.69
CA ASP A 115 12.92 -5.73 6.79
C ASP A 115 12.80 -4.52 7.71
N ARG A 116 12.10 -3.48 7.29
CA ARG A 116 12.16 -2.16 7.91
C ARG A 116 10.83 -1.44 7.80
N ILE A 117 10.53 -0.65 8.82
CA ILE A 117 9.39 0.26 8.89
C ILE A 117 9.91 1.68 8.65
N PHE A 118 9.18 2.44 7.84
CA PHE A 118 9.49 3.83 7.52
C PHE A 118 8.28 4.70 7.84
N CYS A 119 8.54 5.82 8.51
CA CYS A 119 7.55 6.82 8.85
C CYS A 119 8.10 8.19 8.47
N ALA A 120 7.46 8.87 7.51
CA ALA A 120 7.94 10.17 7.04
C ALA A 120 7.69 11.29 8.06
N TYR A 121 6.62 11.17 8.86
CA TYR A 121 6.19 12.19 9.82
C TYR A 121 5.97 11.63 11.22
N PRO A 122 6.99 11.06 11.88
CA PRO A 122 6.83 10.36 13.16
C PRO A 122 6.25 11.24 14.27
N ALA A 123 6.60 12.52 14.31
CA ALA A 123 6.06 13.46 15.31
C ALA A 123 4.54 13.66 15.19
N LEU A 124 3.99 13.55 13.97
CA LEU A 124 2.56 13.65 13.71
C LEU A 124 1.89 12.28 13.88
N THR A 125 2.41 11.25 13.20
CA THR A 125 1.83 9.90 13.19
C THR A 125 1.75 9.30 14.58
N LEU A 126 2.82 9.37 15.39
CA LEU A 126 2.84 8.79 16.74
C LEU A 126 1.97 9.56 17.75
N ARG A 127 1.42 10.72 17.35
CA ARG A 127 0.45 11.50 18.13
C ARG A 127 -0.95 11.43 17.54
N ALA A 128 -1.20 10.51 16.60
CA ALA A 128 -2.45 10.38 15.85
C ALA A 128 -2.88 11.70 15.18
N ARG A 129 -1.93 12.43 14.58
CA ARG A 129 -2.17 13.68 13.84
C ARG A 129 -1.69 13.56 12.39
N SER A 130 -2.25 14.39 11.51
CA SER A 130 -1.84 14.50 10.11
C SER A 130 -2.10 15.88 9.53
N HIS A 131 -1.41 16.21 8.45
CA HIS A 131 -1.74 17.33 7.58
C HIS A 131 -2.37 16.84 6.28
N VAL A 132 -3.23 17.67 5.69
CA VAL A 132 -3.83 17.46 4.37
C VAL A 132 -3.37 18.61 3.48
N ASN A 133 -2.87 18.28 2.29
CA ASN A 133 -2.43 19.21 1.25
C ASN A 133 -3.58 19.68 0.37
#